data_AF-A0A6I4T200-F1
#
_entry.id   AF-A0A6I4T200-F1
#
_cell.length_a   1.000
_cell.length_b   1.000
_cell.length_c   1.000
_cell.angle_alpha   90.00
_cell.angle_beta   90.00
_cell.angle_gamma   90.00
#
_symmetry.space_group_name_H-M   'P 1'
#
loop_
_entity.id
_entity.type
_entity.pdbx_description
1 polymer ?
#
loop_
_entity_poly.entity_id
_entity_poly.type
_entity_poly.pdbx_seq_one_letter_code
_entity_poly.pdbx_strand_id
1 'polypeptide(L)'
;MDASALPDSIASEAEESAEQAARILASGEASWYGPRFRGRPTANGETFDPTQLTAAHRTLPFGSKVRVTDNRTGKTVIVRINDRGPYAHNRIIDLSEAAARKIGIHGSGRGQVTLALLDS
;
A
#
# COMPACT_ATOMS: atom_id res chain seq x y z
N MET A 1 -8.73 -20.91 36.73
CA MET A 1 -9.59 -19.83 36.20
C MET A 1 -8.78 -19.15 35.10
N ASP A 2 -8.47 -19.87 34.03
CA ASP A 2 -9.28 -20.19 32.84
C ASP A 2 -9.31 -19.07 31.79
N ALA A 3 -8.96 -19.50 30.57
CA ALA A 3 -9.13 -18.93 29.24
C ALA A 3 -8.75 -17.46 28.95
N SER A 4 -7.78 -17.26 28.05
CA SER A 4 -8.11 -16.96 26.64
C SER A 4 -6.83 -16.66 25.83
N ALA A 5 -6.15 -17.72 25.41
CA ALA A 5 -5.28 -17.63 24.25
C ALA A 5 -6.20 -17.68 23.02
N LEU A 6 -6.35 -16.56 22.31
CA LEU A 6 -6.99 -16.48 21.01
C LEU A 6 -5.92 -16.27 19.92
N PRO A 7 -6.15 -16.81 18.71
CA PRO A 7 -5.09 -17.39 17.90
C PRO A 7 -4.49 -16.37 16.93
N ASP A 8 -3.17 -16.15 17.03
CA ASP A 8 -2.38 -15.47 15.99
C ASP A 8 -2.28 -16.29 14.68
N SER A 9 -2.70 -17.57 14.68
CA SER A 9 -2.46 -18.50 13.56
C SER A 9 -3.42 -18.41 12.37
N ILE A 10 -4.53 -17.65 12.42
CA ILE A 10 -5.46 -17.54 11.28
C ILE A 10 -5.09 -16.38 10.34
N ALA A 11 -4.33 -15.39 10.83
CA ALA A 11 -3.93 -14.25 10.02
C ALA A 11 -2.92 -14.61 8.93
N SER A 12 -2.02 -15.58 9.18
CA SER A 12 -0.99 -15.96 8.22
C SER A 12 -1.54 -16.72 7.01
N GLU A 13 -2.53 -17.60 7.20
CA GLU A 13 -3.09 -18.42 6.10
C GLU A 13 -3.90 -17.59 5.09
N ALA A 14 -4.61 -16.56 5.60
CA ALA A 14 -5.34 -15.62 4.75
C ALA A 14 -4.39 -14.69 3.97
N GLU A 15 -3.28 -14.27 4.60
CA GLU A 15 -2.25 -13.49 3.91
C GLU A 15 -1.54 -14.31 2.84
N GLU A 16 -1.24 -15.59 3.09
CA GLU A 16 -0.55 -16.50 2.16
C GLU A 16 -1.46 -16.92 0.97
N SER A 17 -2.75 -17.14 1.21
CA SER A 17 -3.72 -17.42 0.14
C SER A 17 -3.98 -16.20 -0.73
N ALA A 18 -4.09 -15.01 -0.11
CA ALA A 18 -4.13 -13.75 -0.85
C ALA A 18 -2.81 -13.52 -1.61
N GLU A 19 -1.68 -14.01 -1.10
CA GLU A 19 -0.39 -13.97 -1.78
C GLU A 19 -0.35 -14.76 -3.07
N GLN A 20 -0.95 -15.95 -3.08
CA GLN A 20 -1.06 -16.79 -4.28
C GLN A 20 -2.09 -16.28 -5.29
N ALA A 21 -3.15 -15.59 -4.84
CA ALA A 21 -4.18 -15.01 -5.71
C ALA A 21 -3.82 -13.62 -6.28
N ALA A 22 -2.69 -13.05 -5.85
CA ALA A 22 -2.30 -11.69 -6.19
C ALA A 22 -2.08 -11.52 -7.71
N ARG A 23 -3.00 -10.82 -8.37
CA ARG A 23 -2.88 -10.54 -9.80
C ARG A 23 -1.93 -9.38 -10.02
N ILE A 24 -0.78 -9.62 -10.65
CA ILE A 24 0.13 -8.53 -11.04
C ILE A 24 -0.62 -7.55 -11.95
N LEU A 25 -0.69 -6.29 -11.52
CA LEU A 25 -1.36 -5.22 -12.24
C LEU A 25 -0.38 -4.50 -13.17
N ALA A 26 0.71 -3.99 -12.61
CA ALA A 26 1.67 -3.14 -13.31
C ALA A 26 2.97 -3.00 -12.51
N SER A 27 4.04 -2.62 -13.20
CA SER A 27 5.32 -2.22 -12.61
C SER A 27 5.67 -0.80 -13.04
N GLY A 28 6.28 0.00 -12.17
CA GLY A 28 6.58 1.40 -12.43
C GLY A 28 7.00 2.17 -11.20
N GLU A 29 7.20 3.48 -11.36
CA GLU A 29 7.71 4.31 -10.29
C GLU A 29 6.64 4.54 -9.22
N ALA A 30 6.98 4.26 -7.97
CA ALA A 30 6.25 4.70 -6.80
C ALA A 30 6.89 5.93 -6.19
N SER A 31 6.07 6.81 -5.64
CA SER A 31 6.53 7.82 -4.68
C SER A 31 5.72 7.73 -3.40
N TRP A 32 5.92 8.67 -2.48
CA TRP A 32 5.14 8.73 -1.24
C TRP A 32 4.78 10.16 -0.88
N TYR A 33 3.66 10.31 -0.17
CA TYR A 33 3.14 11.60 0.25
C TYR A 33 3.95 12.16 1.42
N GLY A 34 4.59 13.32 1.19
CA GLY A 34 5.30 14.04 2.25
C GLY A 34 4.39 14.44 3.43
N PRO A 35 4.98 14.74 4.60
CA PRO A 35 4.25 15.04 5.84
C PRO A 35 3.30 16.24 5.73
N ARG A 36 3.51 17.11 4.73
CA ARG A 36 2.65 18.27 4.42
C ARG A 36 1.21 17.91 4.04
N PHE A 37 0.94 16.66 3.70
CA PHE A 37 -0.41 16.20 3.34
C PHE A 37 -1.19 15.66 4.54
N ARG A 38 -0.55 15.49 5.71
CA ARG A 38 -1.21 15.01 6.94
C ARG A 38 -2.40 15.88 7.30
N GLY A 39 -3.55 15.25 7.54
CA GLY A 39 -4.77 15.96 7.94
C GLY A 39 -5.58 16.55 6.80
N ARG A 40 -5.16 16.36 5.54
CA ARG A 40 -5.93 16.81 4.36
C ARG A 40 -6.92 15.72 3.94
N PRO A 41 -8.11 16.07 3.43
CA PRO A 41 -9.03 15.08 2.89
C PRO A 41 -8.44 14.41 1.64
N THR A 42 -8.55 13.09 1.55
CA THR A 42 -8.26 12.30 0.36
C THR A 42 -9.46 12.31 -0.60
N ALA A 43 -9.29 11.77 -1.80
CA ALA A 43 -10.34 11.67 -2.80
C ALA A 43 -11.55 10.81 -2.38
N ASN A 44 -11.42 9.93 -1.36
CA ASN A 44 -12.57 9.20 -0.81
C ASN A 44 -13.25 9.93 0.37
N GLY A 45 -12.75 11.10 0.77
CA GLY A 45 -13.25 11.89 1.90
C GLY A 45 -12.65 11.54 3.27
N GLU A 46 -11.80 10.51 3.37
CA GLU A 46 -11.05 10.20 4.59
C GLU A 46 -9.93 11.22 4.83
N THR A 47 -9.58 11.43 6.10
CA THR A 47 -8.41 12.25 6.44
C THR A 47 -7.14 11.47 6.15
N PHE A 48 -6.23 12.04 5.36
CA PHE A 48 -4.93 11.42 5.09
C PHE A 48 -4.10 11.29 6.37
N ASP A 49 -3.82 10.04 6.73
CA ASP A 49 -2.96 9.66 7.83
C ASP A 49 -1.69 8.99 7.30
N PRO A 50 -0.51 9.62 7.45
CA PRO A 50 0.76 9.06 6.96
C PRO A 50 1.18 7.79 7.70
N THR A 51 0.60 7.50 8.86
CA THR A 51 0.92 6.31 9.67
C THR A 51 0.19 5.05 9.21
N GLN A 52 -0.90 5.20 8.45
CA GLN A 52 -1.68 4.09 7.93
C GLN A 52 -1.06 3.51 6.66
N LEU A 53 -1.33 2.24 6.35
CA LEU A 53 -0.88 1.57 5.13
C LEU A 53 -1.84 1.86 3.98
N THR A 54 -1.81 3.09 3.50
CA THR A 54 -2.68 3.58 2.43
C THR A 54 -1.89 4.04 1.22
N ALA A 55 -2.56 4.11 0.07
CA ALA A 55 -1.98 4.59 -1.17
C ALA A 55 -3.01 5.25 -2.09
N ALA A 56 -2.51 6.06 -3.02
CA ALA A 56 -3.29 6.63 -4.10
C ALA A 56 -3.03 5.90 -5.41
N HIS A 57 -4.11 5.56 -6.10
CA HIS A 57 -4.06 4.97 -7.44
C HIS A 57 -5.09 5.64 -8.37
N ARG A 58 -4.79 5.66 -9.68
CA ARG A 58 -5.59 6.41 -10.68
C ARG A 58 -6.95 5.78 -10.94
N THR A 59 -7.00 4.46 -11.04
CA THR A 59 -8.17 3.72 -11.55
C THR A 59 -8.69 2.60 -10.66
N LEU A 60 -7.98 2.25 -9.59
CA LEU A 60 -8.41 1.14 -8.74
C LEU A 60 -9.59 1.57 -7.86
N PRO A 61 -10.55 0.69 -7.56
CA PRO A 61 -11.61 1.01 -6.60
C PRO A 61 -11.05 1.49 -5.26
N PHE A 62 -11.83 2.30 -4.55
CA PHE A 62 -11.48 2.65 -3.18
C PHE A 62 -11.72 1.44 -2.28
N GLY A 63 -10.81 1.19 -1.34
CA GLY A 63 -10.84 0.01 -0.48
C GLY A 63 -10.06 -1.18 -1.01
N SER A 64 -9.68 -1.19 -2.30
CA SER A 64 -8.89 -2.27 -2.88
C SER A 64 -7.55 -2.45 -2.15
N LYS A 65 -7.16 -3.71 -1.95
CA LYS A 65 -5.90 -4.11 -1.33
C LYS A 65 -4.87 -4.43 -2.40
N VAL A 66 -3.76 -3.70 -2.37
CA VAL A 66 -2.67 -3.85 -3.34
C VAL A 66 -1.40 -4.20 -2.60
N ARG A 67 -0.74 -5.29 -3.00
CA ARG A 67 0.63 -5.57 -2.63
C ARG A 67 1.56 -4.73 -3.50
N VAL A 68 2.46 -4.02 -2.85
CA VAL A 68 3.50 -3.20 -3.47
C VAL A 68 4.83 -3.85 -3.13
N THR A 69 5.56 -4.24 -4.16
CA THR A 69 6.88 -4.89 -4.04
C THR A 69 7.94 -3.93 -4.55
N ASP A 70 8.94 -3.60 -3.74
CA ASP A 70 10.11 -2.85 -4.20
C ASP A 70 11.03 -3.76 -5.00
N ASN A 71 11.26 -3.44 -6.27
CA ASN A 71 12.02 -4.29 -7.20
C ASN A 71 13.52 -4.29 -6.87
N ARG A 72 14.00 -3.34 -6.06
CA ARG A 72 15.42 -3.24 -5.67
C ARG A 72 15.74 -4.12 -4.46
N THR A 73 14.89 -4.09 -3.44
CA THR A 73 15.13 -4.81 -2.17
C THR A 73 14.32 -6.10 -2.04
N GLY A 74 13.31 -6.31 -2.88
CA GLY A 74 12.36 -7.41 -2.78
C GLY A 74 11.34 -7.27 -1.64
N LYS A 75 11.37 -6.15 -0.90
CA LYS A 75 10.45 -5.91 0.22
C LYS A 75 9.05 -5.62 -0.27
N THR A 76 8.05 -6.17 0.42
CA THR A 76 6.65 -6.02 0.08
C THR A 76 5.87 -5.29 1.18
N VAL A 77 4.78 -4.64 0.80
CA VAL A 77 3.79 -4.07 1.73
C VAL A 77 2.41 -4.15 1.11
N ILE A 78 1.40 -4.45 1.91
CA ILE A 78 0.00 -4.39 1.50
C ILE A 78 -0.54 -3.02 1.87
N VAL A 79 -1.14 -2.33 0.91
CA VAL A 79 -1.75 -1.01 1.09
C VAL A 79 -3.20 -1.02 0.63
N ARG A 80 -4.02 -0.18 1.26
CA ARG A 80 -5.39 0.09 0.86
C ARG A 80 -5.47 1.33 0.00
N ILE A 81 -6.19 1.27 -1.13
CA ILE A 81 -6.41 2.45 -1.98
C ILE A 81 -7.47 3.35 -1.34
N ASN A 82 -7.10 4.54 -0.91
CA ASN A 82 -8.03 5.50 -0.30
C ASN A 82 -7.98 6.89 -0.96
N ASP A 83 -7.11 7.07 -1.95
CA ASP A 83 -6.92 8.34 -2.63
C ASP A 83 -6.74 8.14 -4.15
N ARG A 84 -6.82 9.24 -4.91
CA ARG A 84 -6.71 9.24 -6.37
C ARG A 84 -5.47 9.99 -6.83
N GLY A 85 -4.77 9.38 -7.77
CA GLY A 85 -3.50 9.87 -8.30
C GLY A 85 -2.50 8.72 -8.39
N PRO A 86 -1.21 8.99 -8.65
CA PRO A 86 -0.65 10.26 -9.13
C PRO A 86 -1.11 10.61 -10.55
N TYR A 87 -1.44 11.88 -10.78
CA TYR A 87 -1.73 12.42 -12.12
C TYR A 87 -0.49 12.96 -12.84
N ALA A 88 0.62 13.11 -12.12
CA ALA A 88 1.84 13.72 -12.62
C ALA A 88 2.95 12.68 -12.79
N HIS A 89 3.54 12.65 -14.01
CA HIS A 89 4.67 11.81 -14.41
C HIS A 89 4.35 10.30 -14.39
N ASN A 90 5.25 9.46 -14.93
CA ASN A 90 5.12 7.99 -15.10
C ASN A 90 5.05 7.20 -13.77
N ARG A 91 4.49 7.80 -12.72
CA ARG A 91 4.24 7.13 -11.44
C ARG A 91 2.95 6.33 -11.50
N ILE A 92 3.00 5.14 -10.94
CA ILE A 92 1.85 4.22 -10.92
C ILE A 92 1.13 4.23 -9.57
N ILE A 93 1.80 4.61 -8.49
CA ILE A 93 1.23 4.66 -7.14
C ILE A 93 1.95 5.71 -6.28
N ASP A 94 1.20 6.37 -5.39
CA ASP A 94 1.77 7.20 -4.32
C ASP A 94 1.41 6.58 -2.96
N LEU A 95 2.42 6.19 -2.18
CA LEU A 95 2.28 5.50 -0.91
C LEU A 95 2.20 6.46 0.28
N SER A 96 1.67 5.98 1.40
CA SER A 96 1.85 6.64 2.69
C SER A 96 3.31 6.57 3.17
N GLU A 97 3.65 7.41 4.14
CA GLU A 97 4.98 7.40 4.76
C GLU A 97 5.28 6.04 5.40
N ALA A 98 4.32 5.46 6.13
CA ALA A 98 4.46 4.15 6.74
C ALA A 98 4.73 3.04 5.71
N ALA A 99 3.98 3.03 4.60
CA ALA A 99 4.18 2.04 3.53
C ALA A 99 5.54 2.22 2.85
N ALA A 100 5.94 3.47 2.57
CA ALA A 100 7.23 3.79 1.97
C ALA A 100 8.42 3.38 2.87
N ARG A 101 8.27 3.51 4.19
CA ARG A 101 9.27 3.04 5.17
C ARG A 101 9.39 1.52 5.18
N LYS A 102 8.27 0.79 5.11
CA LYS A 102 8.27 -0.68 5.08
C LYS A 102 9.04 -1.24 3.87
N ILE A 103 8.81 -0.69 2.67
CA ILE A 103 9.52 -1.14 1.46
C ILE A 103 10.87 -0.46 1.24
N GLY A 104 11.23 0.51 2.08
CA GLY A 104 12.55 1.15 2.04
C GLY A 104 12.75 2.21 0.96
N ILE A 105 11.66 2.78 0.39
CA ILE A 105 11.74 3.89 -0.58
C ILE A 105 11.66 5.27 0.10
N HIS A 106 11.35 5.32 1.39
CA HIS A 106 11.21 6.58 2.14
C HIS A 106 12.43 7.51 2.01
N GLY A 107 13.65 6.98 2.21
CA GLY A 107 14.88 7.79 2.12
C GLY A 107 15.24 8.24 0.70
N SER A 108 14.88 7.45 -0.31
CA SER A 108 15.11 7.78 -1.73
C SER A 108 14.03 8.70 -2.31
N GLY A 109 12.90 8.86 -1.63
CA GLY A 109 11.74 9.61 -2.11
C GLY A 109 10.89 8.87 -3.16
N ARG A 110 11.51 8.00 -3.96
CA ARG A 110 10.90 7.21 -5.04
C ARG A 110 11.56 5.85 -5.16
N GLY A 111 10.89 4.91 -5.82
CA GLY A 111 11.44 3.59 -6.12
C GLY A 111 10.65 2.88 -7.21
N GLN A 112 11.30 1.92 -7.89
CA GLN A 112 10.61 1.06 -8.86
C GLN A 112 9.89 -0.06 -8.12
N VAL A 113 8.58 -0.15 -8.30
CA VAL A 113 7.75 -1.15 -7.62
C VAL A 113 6.93 -1.97 -8.61
N THR A 114 6.52 -3.14 -8.15
CA THR A 114 5.51 -3.97 -8.81
C THR A 114 4.25 -4.02 -7.95
N LEU A 115 3.11 -3.75 -8.57
CA LEU A 115 1.78 -3.79 -7.95
C LEU A 115 1.11 -5.11 -8.25
N ALA A 116 0.56 -5.75 -7.23
CA ALA A 116 -0.32 -6.89 -7.37
C ALA A 116 -1.63 -6.65 -6.60
N LEU A 117 -2.76 -6.84 -7.28
CA LEU A 117 -4.09 -6.73 -6.70
C LEU A 117 -4.41 -7.99 -5.92
N LEU A 118 -4.70 -7.84 -4.64
CA LEU A 118 -5.15 -8.93 -3.78
C LEU A 118 -6.67 -9.02 -3.76
N ASP A 119 -7.31 -7.86 -3.65
CA ASP A 119 -8.76 -7.72 -3.50
C ASP A 119 -9.18 -6.35 -4.06
N SER A 120 -10.24 -6.29 -4.86
CA SER A 120 -10.69 -5.08 -5.57
C SER A 120 -12.02 -4.56 -5.10
#